data_AF-A0A9X3J1U3-F1
#
_entry.id   AF-A0A9X3J1U3-F1
#
_cell.length_a   1.000
_cell.length_b   1.000
_cell.length_c   1.000
_cell.angle_alpha   90.00
_cell.angle_beta   90.00
_cell.angle_gamma   90.00
#
_symmetry.space_group_name_H-M   'P 1'
#
loop_
_entity.id
_entity.type
_entity.pdbx_description
1 polymer ?
#
loop_
_entity_poly.entity_id
_entity_poly.type
_entity_poly.pdbx_seq_one_letter_code
_entity_poly.pdbx_strand_id
1 'polypeptide(L)'
;MPSVDPARDAGYTRELGDAIAQAYQRETVIIWTQLVAHVLYRYLVWATPELDLFSRQRRRGEVAMPREQLVREVAEARDRLLQAEAEGRVHVGPVLRSQSPERIVSEALSAWRDYHTKVVAREVGDDVLIEDPNLLLFYQNRLLPWAEELATEETLAAARSIVNQGGKA
;
A
#
# COMPACT_ATOMS: atom_id res chain seq x y z
N MET A 1 20.61 -40.33 -24.39
CA MET A 1 20.55 -39.70 -23.06
C MET A 1 19.99 -38.30 -23.25
N PRO A 2 18.87 -37.91 -22.60
CA PRO A 2 18.45 -36.51 -22.60
C PRO A 2 19.54 -35.69 -21.91
N SER A 3 20.19 -34.78 -22.63
CA SER A 3 21.10 -33.81 -22.03
C SER A 3 20.29 -32.68 -21.44
N VAL A 4 20.52 -32.35 -20.17
CA VAL A 4 20.01 -31.14 -19.54
C VAL A 4 20.48 -29.94 -20.38
N ASP A 5 19.54 -29.10 -20.82
CA ASP A 5 19.79 -27.89 -21.61
C ASP A 5 19.63 -26.68 -20.66
N PRO A 6 20.73 -26.08 -20.18
CA PRO A 6 20.66 -25.00 -19.21
C PRO A 6 19.87 -23.78 -19.69
N ALA A 7 19.84 -23.53 -21.00
CA ALA A 7 19.08 -22.41 -21.56
C ALA A 7 17.57 -22.67 -21.50
N ARG A 8 17.17 -23.92 -21.70
CA ARG A 8 15.77 -24.35 -21.58
C ARG A 8 15.30 -24.37 -20.14
N ASP A 9 16.12 -24.88 -19.22
CA ASP A 9 15.81 -24.86 -17.78
C ASP A 9 15.67 -23.42 -17.25
N ALA A 10 16.52 -22.50 -17.70
CA ALA A 10 16.40 -21.08 -17.39
C ALA A 10 15.15 -20.43 -18.00
N GLY A 11 14.67 -20.93 -19.16
CA GLY A 11 13.39 -20.55 -19.75
C GLY A 11 12.22 -20.96 -18.87
N TYR A 12 12.10 -22.25 -18.54
CA TYR A 12 11.03 -22.77 -17.70
C TYR A 12 11.02 -22.18 -16.29
N THR A 13 12.20 -21.89 -15.72
CA THR A 13 12.30 -21.23 -14.42
C THR A 13 11.71 -19.82 -14.45
N ARG A 14 11.93 -19.06 -15.55
CA ARG A 14 11.33 -17.72 -15.72
C ARG A 14 9.82 -17.82 -15.89
N GLU A 15 9.34 -18.71 -16.75
CA GLU A 15 7.89 -18.91 -16.97
C GLU A 15 7.17 -19.33 -15.68
N LEU A 16 7.78 -20.22 -14.89
CA LEU A 16 7.25 -20.60 -13.58
C LEU A 16 7.27 -19.41 -12.61
N GLY A 17 8.35 -18.63 -12.60
CA GLY A 17 8.44 -17.41 -11.80
C GLY A 17 7.32 -16.42 -12.12
N ASP A 18 7.06 -16.18 -13.40
CA ASP A 18 5.98 -15.30 -13.87
C ASP A 18 4.60 -15.84 -13.46
N ALA A 19 4.37 -17.14 -13.61
CA ALA A 19 3.11 -17.77 -13.21
C ALA A 19 2.87 -17.68 -11.69
N ILE A 20 3.93 -17.89 -10.88
CA ILE A 20 3.86 -17.74 -9.41
C ILE A 20 3.61 -16.28 -9.03
N ALA A 21 4.28 -15.32 -9.66
CA ALA A 21 4.08 -13.90 -9.38
C ALA A 21 2.65 -13.45 -9.69
N GLN A 22 2.10 -13.88 -10.83
CA GLN A 22 0.72 -13.61 -11.22
C GLN A 22 -0.27 -14.24 -10.23
N ALA A 23 -0.08 -15.51 -9.86
CA ALA A 23 -0.92 -16.19 -8.87
C ALA A 23 -0.83 -15.50 -7.51
N TYR A 24 0.37 -15.17 -7.03
CA TYR A 24 0.56 -14.48 -5.76
C TYR A 24 -0.17 -13.13 -5.72
N GLN A 25 -0.09 -12.35 -6.80
CA GLN A 25 -0.81 -11.07 -6.89
C GLN A 25 -2.33 -11.28 -6.86
N ARG A 26 -2.84 -12.22 -7.66
CA ARG A 26 -4.27 -12.51 -7.75
C ARG A 26 -4.84 -13.01 -6.43
N GLU A 27 -4.15 -13.92 -5.76
CA GLU A 27 -4.60 -14.54 -4.51
C GLU A 27 -4.29 -13.67 -3.26
N THR A 28 -3.58 -12.54 -3.41
CA THR A 28 -3.30 -11.64 -2.28
C THR A 28 -4.59 -10.96 -1.82
N VAL A 29 -4.91 -11.13 -0.54
CA VAL A 29 -6.02 -10.42 0.10
C VAL A 29 -5.54 -9.10 0.67
N ILE A 30 -6.06 -7.98 0.14
CA ILE A 30 -5.79 -6.63 0.64
C ILE A 30 -6.59 -6.40 1.92
N ILE A 31 -5.91 -6.03 3.00
CA ILE A 31 -6.54 -5.76 4.30
C ILE A 31 -6.47 -4.27 4.68
N TRP A 32 -7.28 -3.88 5.66
CA TRP A 32 -7.50 -2.48 6.03
C TRP A 32 -6.24 -1.74 6.48
N THR A 33 -5.34 -2.41 7.21
CA THR A 33 -4.05 -1.81 7.60
C THR A 33 -3.19 -1.47 6.38
N GLN A 34 -3.20 -2.30 5.34
CA GLN A 34 -2.45 -2.03 4.12
C GLN A 34 -3.05 -0.85 3.34
N LEU A 35 -4.37 -0.78 3.24
CA LEU A 35 -5.06 0.34 2.58
C LEU A 35 -4.76 1.68 3.27
N VAL A 36 -4.93 1.75 4.60
CA VAL A 36 -4.67 2.98 5.35
C VAL A 36 -3.18 3.35 5.29
N ALA A 37 -2.27 2.37 5.36
CA ALA A 37 -0.84 2.63 5.16
C ALA A 37 -0.55 3.20 3.78
N HIS A 38 -1.21 2.70 2.74
CA HIS A 38 -1.03 3.15 1.37
C HIS A 38 -1.45 4.60 1.18
N VAL A 39 -2.60 4.99 1.72
CA VAL A 39 -3.06 6.39 1.67
C VAL A 39 -2.08 7.31 2.42
N LEU A 40 -1.68 6.95 3.65
CA LEU A 40 -0.72 7.73 4.43
C LEU A 40 0.66 7.83 3.74
N TYR A 41 1.16 6.73 3.17
CA TYR A 41 2.45 6.73 2.49
C TYR A 41 2.40 7.54 1.19
N ARG A 42 1.30 7.46 0.44
CA ARG A 42 1.09 8.31 -0.75
C ARG A 42 1.02 9.78 -0.38
N TYR A 43 0.33 10.13 0.70
CA TYR A 43 0.33 11.49 1.24
C TYR A 43 1.74 11.95 1.65
N LEU A 44 2.53 11.09 2.31
CA LEU A 44 3.94 11.37 2.61
C LEU A 44 4.76 11.63 1.34
N VAL A 45 4.51 10.86 0.27
CA VAL A 45 5.18 11.05 -1.03
C VAL A 45 4.81 12.39 -1.65
N TRP A 46 3.52 12.71 -1.66
CA TRP A 46 2.98 13.97 -2.17
C TRP A 46 3.47 15.19 -1.39
N ALA A 47 3.51 15.12 -0.05
CA ALA A 47 3.93 16.23 0.81
C ALA A 47 5.44 16.50 0.79
N THR A 48 6.24 15.57 0.25
CA THR A 48 7.70 15.75 0.16
C THR A 48 8.23 15.32 -1.22
N PRO A 49 7.83 15.99 -2.31
CA PRO A 49 8.09 15.53 -3.68
C PRO A 49 9.57 15.47 -4.05
N GLU A 50 10.40 16.33 -3.43
CA GLU A 50 11.85 16.44 -3.69
C GLU A 50 12.70 15.33 -3.03
N LEU A 51 12.11 14.54 -2.11
CA LEU A 51 12.87 13.55 -1.35
C LEU A 51 12.95 12.21 -2.09
N ASP A 52 14.15 11.61 -2.11
CA ASP A 52 14.30 10.21 -2.46
C ASP A 52 13.67 9.29 -1.41
N LEU A 53 13.57 7.99 -1.72
CA LEU A 53 13.06 6.95 -0.84
C LEU A 53 13.73 7.05 0.55
N PHE A 54 15.04 6.82 0.65
CA PHE A 54 15.77 6.78 1.91
C PHE A 54 15.66 8.06 2.74
N SER A 55 15.64 9.22 2.09
CA SER A 55 15.43 10.51 2.73
C SER A 55 14.03 10.60 3.36
N ARG A 56 13.02 10.07 2.68
CA ARG A 56 11.64 9.99 3.18
C ARG A 56 11.50 9.04 4.37
N GLN A 57 12.23 7.92 4.39
CA GLN A 57 12.21 6.98 5.53
C GLN A 57 12.70 7.58 6.85
N ARG A 58 13.42 8.70 6.78
CA ARG A 58 13.95 9.43 7.95
C ARG A 58 12.99 10.48 8.50
N ARG A 59 11.88 10.80 7.81
CA ARG A 59 10.91 11.85 8.18
C ARG A 59 9.90 11.38 9.23
N ARG A 60 10.38 10.95 10.39
CA ARG A 60 9.55 10.46 11.51
C ARG A 60 8.93 11.64 12.27
N GLY A 61 7.61 11.65 12.39
CA GLY A 61 6.90 12.68 13.16
C GLY A 61 6.89 14.06 12.51
N GLU A 62 7.17 14.15 11.21
CA GLU A 62 7.32 15.44 10.50
C GLU A 62 6.16 15.76 9.54
N VAL A 63 5.37 14.75 9.16
CA VAL A 63 4.27 14.90 8.20
C VAL A 63 2.97 14.45 8.85
N ALA A 64 1.99 15.33 8.87
CA ALA A 64 0.66 15.08 9.39
C ALA A 64 -0.37 15.25 8.26
N MET A 65 -1.34 14.33 8.22
CA MET A 65 -2.47 14.35 7.29
C MET A 65 -3.74 14.66 8.07
N PRO A 66 -4.58 15.62 7.64
CA PRO A 66 -5.88 15.84 8.28
C PRO A 66 -6.70 14.56 8.33
N ARG A 67 -7.22 14.21 9.51
CA ARG A 67 -7.98 12.95 9.70
C ARG A 67 -9.17 12.87 8.75
N GLU A 68 -9.86 13.98 8.55
CA GLU A 68 -10.99 14.06 7.62
C GLU A 68 -10.56 13.74 6.18
N GLN A 69 -9.40 14.25 5.75
CA GLN A 69 -8.85 13.92 4.43
C GLN A 69 -8.48 12.44 4.34
N LEU A 70 -7.84 11.87 5.37
CA LEU A 70 -7.49 10.46 5.40
C LEU A 70 -8.74 9.58 5.26
N VAL A 71 -9.80 9.89 6.00
CA VAL A 71 -11.07 9.16 5.93
C VAL A 71 -11.68 9.24 4.52
N ARG A 72 -11.72 10.42 3.90
CA ARG A 72 -12.23 10.59 2.53
C ARG A 72 -11.41 9.79 1.51
N GLU A 73 -10.09 9.90 1.54
CA GLU A 73 -9.23 9.17 0.59
C GLU A 73 -9.27 7.66 0.80
N VAL A 74 -9.40 7.19 2.04
CA VAL A 74 -9.62 5.77 2.35
C VAL A 74 -10.97 5.30 1.83
N ALA A 75 -12.02 6.12 1.93
CA ALA A 75 -13.33 5.79 1.38
C ALA A 75 -13.25 5.59 -0.15
N GLU A 76 -12.69 6.56 -0.87
CA GLU A 76 -12.55 6.46 -2.32
C GLU A 76 -11.69 5.28 -2.76
N ALA A 77 -10.53 5.08 -2.11
CA ALA A 77 -9.65 3.96 -2.44
C ALA A 77 -10.29 2.60 -2.11
N ARG A 78 -11.04 2.49 -1.01
CA ARG A 78 -11.82 1.29 -0.69
C ARG A 78 -12.86 1.02 -1.77
N ASP A 79 -13.61 2.03 -2.20
CA ASP A 79 -14.67 1.85 -3.19
C ASP A 79 -14.10 1.39 -4.54
N ARG A 80 -12.95 1.91 -4.95
CA ARG A 80 -12.20 1.43 -6.13
C ARG A 80 -11.71 -0.02 -5.96
N LEU A 81 -11.20 -0.41 -4.78
CA LEU A 81 -10.84 -1.79 -4.49
C LEU A 81 -12.03 -2.75 -4.52
N LEU A 82 -13.20 -2.33 -4.01
CA LEU A 82 -14.42 -3.13 -4.06
C LEU A 82 -14.93 -3.32 -5.49
N GLN A 83 -14.81 -2.28 -6.32
CA GLN A 83 -15.10 -2.39 -7.75
C GLN A 83 -14.13 -3.38 -8.44
N ALA A 84 -12.84 -3.31 -8.15
CA ALA A 84 -11.86 -4.26 -8.66
C ALA A 84 -12.10 -5.70 -8.18
N GLU A 85 -12.59 -5.88 -6.94
CA GLU A 85 -12.99 -7.19 -6.43
C GLU A 85 -14.23 -7.73 -7.18
N ALA A 86 -15.23 -6.89 -7.43
CA ALA A 86 -16.42 -7.27 -8.20
C ALA A 86 -16.07 -7.72 -9.63
N GLU A 87 -14.98 -7.18 -10.19
CA GLU A 87 -14.41 -7.56 -11.49
C GLU A 87 -13.49 -8.80 -11.42
N GLY A 88 -13.27 -9.36 -10.23
CA GLY A 88 -12.41 -10.53 -10.01
C GLY A 88 -10.91 -10.25 -10.13
N ARG A 89 -10.49 -8.98 -10.07
CA ARG A 89 -9.07 -8.59 -10.24
C ARG A 89 -8.28 -8.61 -8.93
N VAL A 90 -8.95 -8.55 -7.77
CA VAL A 90 -8.34 -8.54 -6.44
C VAL A 90 -9.26 -9.20 -5.41
N HIS A 91 -8.70 -9.63 -4.29
CA HIS A 91 -9.46 -10.02 -3.11
C HIS A 91 -9.29 -8.98 -2.00
N VAL A 92 -10.38 -8.59 -1.35
CA VAL A 92 -10.33 -7.70 -0.18
C VAL A 92 -10.72 -8.42 1.11
N GLY A 93 -10.19 -7.94 2.23
CA GLY A 93 -10.52 -8.45 3.56
C GLY A 93 -11.94 -8.04 4.00
N PRO A 94 -12.55 -8.78 4.95
CA PRO A 94 -13.93 -8.53 5.38
C PRO A 94 -14.14 -7.13 5.97
N VAL A 95 -13.16 -6.57 6.68
CA VAL A 95 -13.22 -5.21 7.24
C VAL A 95 -13.45 -4.16 6.15
N LEU A 96 -12.81 -4.30 4.99
CA LEU A 96 -13.00 -3.37 3.87
C LEU A 96 -14.39 -3.48 3.23
N ARG A 97 -15.08 -4.62 3.37
CA ARG A 97 -16.43 -4.80 2.81
C ARG A 97 -17.53 -4.26 3.73
N SER A 98 -17.34 -4.37 5.04
CA SER A 98 -18.43 -4.17 6.00
C SER A 98 -18.32 -2.92 6.88
N GLN A 99 -17.14 -2.34 7.03
CA GLN A 99 -16.92 -1.20 7.93
C GLN A 99 -17.00 0.14 7.20
N SER A 100 -17.38 1.18 7.96
CA SER A 100 -17.31 2.57 7.48
C SER A 100 -15.84 3.01 7.33
N PRO A 101 -15.55 4.01 6.49
CA PRO A 101 -14.19 4.55 6.34
C PRO A 101 -13.58 5.04 7.66
N GLU A 102 -14.38 5.64 8.56
CA GLU A 102 -13.94 6.10 9.88
C GLU A 102 -13.53 4.93 10.78
N ARG A 103 -14.31 3.84 10.75
CA ARG A 103 -14.01 2.60 11.45
C ARG A 103 -12.73 1.96 10.91
N ILE A 104 -12.58 1.90 9.59
CA ILE A 104 -11.37 1.37 8.92
C ILE A 104 -10.12 2.12 9.40
N VAL A 105 -10.14 3.46 9.38
CA VAL A 105 -9.01 4.27 9.85
C VAL A 105 -8.73 4.03 11.33
N SER A 106 -9.77 4.04 12.16
CA SER A 106 -9.64 3.86 13.62
C SER A 106 -9.10 2.47 13.98
N GLU A 107 -9.59 1.41 13.32
CA GLU A 107 -9.12 0.04 13.53
C GLU A 107 -7.70 -0.18 13.00
N ALA A 108 -7.29 0.48 11.91
CA ALA A 108 -5.91 0.44 11.44
C ALA A 108 -4.94 1.06 12.46
N LEU A 109 -5.28 2.26 12.96
CA LEU A 109 -4.48 2.95 13.99
C LEU A 109 -4.42 2.14 15.29
N SER A 110 -5.51 1.48 15.70
CA SER A 110 -5.50 0.58 16.86
C SER A 110 -4.60 -0.63 16.61
N ALA A 111 -4.79 -1.34 15.50
CA ALA A 111 -4.01 -2.53 15.18
C ALA A 111 -2.50 -2.24 15.17
N TRP A 112 -2.07 -1.11 14.59
CA TRP A 112 -0.65 -0.76 14.61
C TRP A 112 -0.10 -0.54 16.03
N ARG A 113 -0.87 0.09 16.92
CA ARG A 113 -0.48 0.27 18.33
C ARG A 113 -0.38 -1.06 19.08
N ASP A 114 -1.29 -2.00 18.81
CA ASP A 114 -1.35 -3.27 19.54
C ASP A 114 -0.26 -4.26 19.09
N TYR A 115 0.08 -4.26 17.79
CA TYR A 115 1.02 -5.23 17.21
C TYR A 115 2.48 -4.75 17.20
N HIS A 116 2.76 -3.46 17.32
CA HIS A 116 4.12 -2.92 17.18
C HIS A 116 4.54 -2.14 18.42
N THR A 117 5.79 -2.34 18.84
CA THR A 117 6.41 -1.51 19.88
C THR A 117 6.68 -0.08 19.42
N LYS A 118 6.68 0.16 18.10
CA LYS A 118 6.83 1.47 17.47
C LYS A 118 5.48 1.96 16.98
N VAL A 119 5.18 3.23 17.25
CA VAL A 119 4.00 3.90 16.71
C VAL A 119 4.17 4.07 15.20
N VAL A 120 3.25 3.51 14.41
CA VAL A 120 3.27 3.64 12.93
C VAL A 120 2.74 5.00 12.50
N ALA A 121 1.57 5.34 13.03
CA ALA A 121 0.93 6.63 12.92
C ALA A 121 0.09 6.85 14.19
N ARG A 122 -0.13 8.11 14.56
CA ARG A 122 -0.96 8.46 15.71
C ARG A 122 -1.73 9.73 15.47
N GLU A 123 -2.80 9.89 16.23
CA GLU A 123 -3.63 11.09 16.19
C GLU A 123 -2.98 12.21 17.01
N VAL A 124 -2.99 13.42 16.46
CA VAL A 124 -2.47 14.65 17.07
C VAL A 124 -3.44 15.79 16.74
N GLY A 125 -4.30 16.14 17.68
CA GLY A 125 -5.42 17.05 17.39
C GLY A 125 -6.34 16.44 16.34
N ASP A 126 -6.62 17.19 15.27
CA ASP A 126 -7.45 16.75 14.14
C ASP A 126 -6.65 16.07 13.02
N ASP A 127 -5.34 15.87 13.22
CA ASP A 127 -4.44 15.27 12.24
C ASP A 127 -3.99 13.86 12.64
N VAL A 128 -3.54 13.09 11.65
CA VAL A 128 -2.83 11.82 11.81
C VAL A 128 -1.36 12.04 11.44
N LEU A 129 -0.49 11.98 12.45
CA LEU A 129 0.95 12.14 12.32
C LEU A 129 1.61 10.81 11.92
N ILE A 130 2.47 10.86 10.91
CA ILE A 130 3.24 9.72 10.41
C ILE A 130 4.52 9.56 11.26
N GLU A 131 4.66 8.44 11.97
CA GLU A 131 5.73 8.20 12.95
C GLU A 131 6.74 7.13 12.48
N ASP A 132 6.29 6.15 11.69
CA ASP A 132 7.18 5.15 11.07
C ASP A 132 6.94 4.96 9.55
N PRO A 133 7.62 5.78 8.72
CA PRO A 133 7.58 5.62 7.27
C PRO A 133 8.04 4.25 6.76
N ASN A 134 8.86 3.50 7.51
CA ASN A 134 9.34 2.17 7.07
C ASN A 134 8.22 1.13 7.19
N LEU A 135 7.45 1.18 8.29
CA LEU A 135 6.31 0.29 8.45
C LEU A 135 5.19 0.65 7.48
N LEU A 136 4.94 1.94 7.23
CA LEU A 136 4.01 2.35 6.17
C LEU A 136 4.44 1.82 4.80
N LEU A 137 5.72 1.94 4.44
CA LEU A 137 6.26 1.37 3.21
C LEU A 137 6.06 -0.16 3.15
N PHE A 138 6.33 -0.87 4.24
CA PHE A 138 6.13 -2.32 4.31
C PHE A 138 4.67 -2.72 4.04
N TYR A 139 3.72 -2.07 4.71
CA TYR A 139 2.30 -2.39 4.55
C TYR A 139 1.77 -1.98 3.17
N GLN A 140 2.14 -0.79 2.68
CA GLN A 140 1.63 -0.28 1.41
C GLN A 140 2.13 -1.06 0.20
N ASN A 141 3.26 -1.78 0.32
CA ASN A 141 3.84 -2.52 -0.81
C ASN A 141 2.88 -3.56 -1.42
N ARG A 142 1.87 -4.01 -0.66
CA ARG A 142 0.81 -4.89 -1.18
C ARG A 142 -0.13 -4.22 -2.18
N LEU A 143 -0.22 -2.89 -2.16
CA LEU A 143 -1.05 -2.10 -3.06
C LEU A 143 -0.26 -1.49 -4.22
N LEU A 144 1.03 -1.82 -4.41
CA LEU A 144 1.82 -1.29 -5.55
C LEU A 144 1.14 -1.48 -6.91
N PRO A 145 0.58 -2.66 -7.26
CA PRO A 145 -0.08 -2.82 -8.55
C PRO A 145 -1.33 -1.95 -8.73
N TRP A 146 -1.85 -1.40 -7.63
CA TRP A 146 -3.09 -0.62 -7.55
C TRP A 146 -2.82 0.87 -7.31
N ALA A 147 -1.56 1.29 -7.13
CA ALA A 147 -1.24 2.60 -6.60
C ALA A 147 -1.83 3.76 -7.42
N GLU A 148 -1.75 3.69 -8.75
CA GLU A 148 -2.33 4.72 -9.64
C GLU A 148 -3.86 4.67 -9.66
N GLU A 149 -4.45 3.47 -9.70
CA GLU A 149 -5.92 3.30 -9.69
C GLU A 149 -6.54 3.84 -8.40
N LEU A 150 -5.83 3.74 -7.27
CA LEU A 150 -6.31 4.20 -5.97
C LEU A 150 -5.97 5.66 -5.65
N ALA A 151 -5.26 6.35 -6.54
CA ALA A 151 -4.86 7.74 -6.33
C ALA A 151 -6.00 8.73 -6.58
N THR A 152 -5.96 9.84 -5.88
CA THR A 152 -6.71 11.05 -6.27
C THR A 152 -5.97 11.77 -7.40
N GLU A 153 -6.63 12.70 -8.09
CA GLU A 153 -5.97 13.52 -9.12
C GLU A 153 -4.74 14.25 -8.55
N GLU A 154 -4.85 14.78 -7.33
CA GLU A 154 -3.78 15.49 -6.62
C GLU A 154 -2.59 14.58 -6.26
N THR A 155 -2.87 13.33 -5.90
CA THR A 155 -1.84 12.38 -5.44
C THR A 155 -1.35 11.42 -6.54
N LEU A 156 -1.81 11.57 -7.78
CA LEU A 156 -1.43 10.70 -8.90
C LEU A 156 0.08 10.72 -9.20
N ALA A 157 0.72 11.89 -9.12
CA ALA A 157 2.17 11.99 -9.29
C ALA A 157 2.93 11.22 -8.19
N ALA A 158 2.42 11.25 -6.96
CA ALA A 158 2.98 10.51 -5.84
C ALA A 158 2.79 8.99 -6.02
N ALA A 159 1.62 8.55 -6.49
CA ALA A 159 1.38 7.15 -6.82
C ALA A 159 2.33 6.61 -7.89
N ARG A 160 2.58 7.37 -8.96
CA ARG A 160 3.58 7.02 -9.99
C ARG A 160 4.99 6.93 -9.40
N SER A 161 5.36 7.85 -8.50
CA SER A 161 6.65 7.78 -7.81
C SER A 161 6.79 6.51 -6.97
N ILE A 162 5.72 6.08 -6.29
CA ILE A 162 5.67 4.83 -5.53
C ILE A 162 5.90 3.61 -6.42
N VAL A 163 5.23 3.53 -7.58
CA VAL A 163 5.42 2.42 -8.55
C VAL A 163 6.86 2.36 -9.04
N ASN A 164 7.43 3.51 -9.40
CA ASN A 164 8.81 3.59 -9.89
C ASN A 164 9.86 3.21 -8.85
N GLN A 165 9.56 3.38 -7.56
CA GLN A 165 10.43 2.93 -6.46
C GLN A 165 10.37 1.41 -6.25
N GLY A 166 9.24 0.77 -6.53
CA GLY A 166 9.04 -0.68 -6.38
C GLY A 166 9.64 -1.54 -7.50
N GLY A 167 9.93 -0.96 -8.67
CA GLY A 167 10.46 -1.67 -9.85
C GLY A 167 11.98 -1.91 -9.88
N LYS A 168 12.70 -1.60 -8.81
CA LYS A 168 14.17 -1.82 -8.69
C LYS A 168 14.55 -2.84 -7.60
N ALA A 169 13.77 -3.90 -7.48
CA ALA A 169 14.13 -5.07 -6.67
C ALA A 169 14.70 -6.18 -7.57
#